data_AF-A0A218QUU0-F1
#
_entry.id   AF-A0A218QUU0-F1
#
_cell.length_a   1.000
_cell.length_b   1.000
_cell.length_c   1.000
_cell.angle_alpha   90.00
_cell.angle_beta   90.00
_cell.angle_gamma   90.00
#
_symmetry.space_group_name_H-M   'P 1'
#
loop_
_entity.id
_entity.type
_entity.pdbx_description
1 polymer ?
#
loop_
_entity_poly.entity_id
_entity_poly.type
_entity_poly.pdbx_seq_one_letter_code
_entity_poly.pdbx_strand_id
1 'polypeptide(L)'
;MNRPDFLHALRNLVETQRTKGYKPAWVWHQVSSTFAPFSESELQYIATTLGYKSGWVWHQLKSQQQTQQVSQPLSQLQESLNLLKLDIPFTLEELKRSYRTKALQLHPDQGGSHESFVALNEAYKYLINYLHVEGVA
;
A
#
# COMPACT_ATOMS: atom_id res chain seq x y z
N MET A 1 -18.11 -9.65 22.83
CA MET A 1 -16.64 -9.57 22.83
C MET A 1 -16.11 -10.82 23.53
N ASN A 2 -15.41 -11.72 22.83
CA ASN A 2 -15.21 -13.11 23.27
C ASN A 2 -13.73 -13.53 23.20
N ARG A 3 -12.83 -12.70 23.76
CA ARG A 3 -11.38 -12.92 23.77
C ARG A 3 -10.80 -12.65 25.18
N PRO A 4 -10.90 -13.63 26.10
CA PRO A 4 -10.54 -13.42 27.50
C PRO A 4 -9.05 -13.09 27.68
N ASP A 5 -8.15 -13.75 26.94
CA ASP A 5 -6.70 -13.50 27.00
C ASP A 5 -6.35 -12.05 26.68
N PHE A 6 -7.04 -11.45 25.70
CA PHE A 6 -6.88 -10.05 25.35
C PHE A 6 -7.31 -9.12 26.50
N LEU A 7 -8.45 -9.38 27.14
CA LEU A 7 -8.97 -8.57 28.23
C LEU A 7 -8.01 -8.60 29.44
N HIS A 8 -7.49 -9.79 29.76
CA HIS A 8 -6.51 -9.96 30.83
C HIS A 8 -5.20 -9.24 30.49
N ALA A 9 -4.68 -9.38 29.28
CA ALA A 9 -3.46 -8.70 28.85
C ALA A 9 -3.60 -7.17 28.86
N LEU A 10 -4.70 -6.63 28.33
CA LEU A 10 -4.97 -5.19 28.33
C LEU A 10 -5.02 -4.63 29.75
N ARG A 11 -5.69 -5.34 30.68
CA ARG A 11 -5.76 -4.93 32.09
C ARG A 11 -4.37 -4.85 32.72
N ASN A 12 -3.58 -5.91 32.57
CA ASN A 12 -2.21 -5.96 33.10
C ASN A 12 -1.31 -4.84 32.53
N LEU A 13 -1.45 -4.54 31.24
CA LEU A 13 -0.68 -3.47 30.59
C LEU A 13 -1.10 -2.08 31.08
N VAL A 14 -2.40 -1.86 31.34
CA VAL A 14 -2.91 -0.61 31.92
C VAL A 14 -2.42 -0.44 33.36
N GLU A 15 -2.40 -1.50 34.16
CA GLU A 15 -1.82 -1.46 35.52
C GLU A 15 -0.32 -1.13 35.47
N THR A 16 0.41 -1.74 34.54
CA THR A 16 1.83 -1.43 34.30
C THR A 16 2.03 0.03 33.87
N GLN A 17 1.13 0.54 33.01
CA GLN A 17 1.15 1.93 32.56
C GLN A 17 0.95 2.91 33.72
N ARG A 18 0.03 2.61 34.64
CA ARG A 18 -0.24 3.44 35.82
C ARG A 18 0.92 3.41 36.82
N THR A 19 1.47 2.23 37.08
CA THR A 19 2.57 2.05 38.05
C THR A 19 3.88 2.66 37.56
N LYS A 20 4.19 2.53 36.26
CA LYS A 20 5.42 3.07 35.66
C LYS A 20 5.28 4.47 35.06
N GLY A 21 4.07 5.04 35.06
CA GLY A 21 3.80 6.36 34.50
C GLY A 21 3.98 6.44 32.97
N TYR A 22 3.82 5.32 32.25
CA TYR A 22 3.93 5.33 30.79
C TYR A 22 2.77 6.06 30.13
N LYS A 23 2.95 6.47 28.88
CA LYS A 23 1.86 7.06 28.08
C LYS A 23 0.89 5.96 27.65
N PRO A 24 -0.43 6.24 27.52
CA PRO A 24 -1.41 5.28 26.98
C PRO A 24 -1.02 4.70 25.61
N ALA A 25 -0.28 5.47 24.80
CA ALA A 25 0.24 5.02 23.51
C ALA A 25 1.19 3.81 23.61
N TRP A 26 1.88 3.64 24.74
CA TRP A 26 2.72 2.46 24.99
C TRP A 26 1.87 1.19 25.13
N VAL A 27 0.75 1.27 25.86
CA VAL A 27 -0.20 0.15 25.99
C VAL A 27 -0.78 -0.20 24.64
N TRP A 28 -1.17 0.81 23.87
CA TRP A 28 -1.64 0.61 22.50
C TRP A 28 -0.62 -0.15 21.65
N HIS A 29 0.66 0.24 21.68
CA HIS A 29 1.72 -0.46 20.92
C HIS A 29 1.89 -1.92 21.33
N GLN A 30 1.84 -2.23 22.63
CA GLN A 30 1.97 -3.60 23.13
C GLN A 30 0.78 -4.47 22.73
N VAL A 31 -0.43 -3.92 22.88
CA VAL A 31 -1.68 -4.62 22.55
C VAL A 31 -1.78 -4.82 21.04
N SER A 32 -1.50 -3.80 20.24
CA SER A 32 -1.58 -3.87 18.79
C SER A 32 -0.59 -4.85 18.18
N SER A 33 0.65 -4.90 18.70
CA SER A 33 1.65 -5.87 18.24
C SER A 33 1.29 -7.32 18.57
N THR A 34 0.48 -7.57 19.59
CA THR A 34 0.21 -8.93 20.10
C THR A 34 -1.13 -9.47 19.64
N PHE A 35 -2.15 -8.61 19.52
CA PHE A 35 -3.54 -9.04 19.35
C PHE A 35 -4.21 -8.55 18.07
N ALA A 36 -3.57 -7.70 17.26
CA ALA A 36 -4.11 -7.30 15.96
C ALA A 36 -4.31 -8.52 15.04
N PRO A 37 -5.30 -8.51 14.13
CA PRO A 37 -6.29 -7.45 13.90
C PRO A 37 -7.39 -7.39 14.98
N PHE A 38 -8.06 -6.24 15.09
CA PHE A 38 -9.12 -5.99 16.09
C PHE A 38 -10.46 -5.74 15.43
N SER A 39 -11.53 -6.28 16.03
CA SER A 39 -12.91 -5.89 15.74
C SER A 39 -13.23 -4.47 16.22
N GLU A 40 -14.32 -3.89 15.69
CA GLU A 40 -14.82 -2.58 16.13
C GLU A 40 -15.08 -2.53 17.65
N SER A 41 -15.70 -3.57 18.21
CA SER A 41 -15.98 -3.65 19.65
C SER A 41 -14.70 -3.68 20.49
N GLU A 42 -13.65 -4.36 20.01
CA GLU A 42 -12.34 -4.40 20.68
C GLU A 42 -11.67 -3.03 20.69
N LEU A 43 -11.70 -2.32 19.56
CA LEU A 43 -11.15 -0.96 19.48
C LEU A 43 -11.93 0.04 20.33
N GLN A 44 -13.26 -0.06 20.38
CA GLN A 44 -14.09 0.76 21.27
C GLN A 44 -13.69 0.54 22.73
N TYR A 45 -13.53 -0.73 23.14
CA TYR A 45 -13.11 -1.06 24.50
C TYR A 45 -11.72 -0.51 24.85
N ILE A 46 -10.75 -0.64 23.94
CA ILE A 46 -9.41 -0.05 24.09
C ILE A 46 -9.50 1.48 24.22
N ALA A 47 -10.30 2.12 23.37
CA ALA A 47 -10.46 3.57 23.39
C ALA A 47 -11.05 4.05 24.71
N THR A 48 -12.11 3.40 25.21
CA THR A 48 -12.68 3.71 26.52
C THR A 48 -11.68 3.47 27.65
N THR A 49 -10.91 2.39 27.59
CA THR A 49 -9.94 2.02 28.64
C THR A 49 -8.75 2.98 28.72
N LEU A 50 -8.24 3.41 27.56
CA LEU A 50 -7.07 4.29 27.44
C LEU A 50 -7.44 5.79 27.39
N GLY A 51 -8.73 6.12 27.41
CA GLY A 51 -9.23 7.49 27.34
C GLY A 51 -9.11 8.14 25.97
N TYR A 52 -9.07 7.36 24.90
CA TYR A 52 -9.06 7.89 23.53
C TYR A 52 -10.47 8.33 23.10
N LYS A 53 -10.51 9.36 22.24
CA LYS A 53 -11.76 9.85 21.65
C LYS A 53 -12.33 8.83 20.67
N SER A 54 -13.64 8.80 20.54
CA SER A 54 -14.36 7.90 19.61
C SER A 54 -13.92 8.03 18.15
N GLY A 55 -13.43 9.21 17.72
CA GLY A 55 -12.82 9.39 16.39
C GLY A 55 -11.57 8.53 16.14
N TRP A 56 -10.82 8.18 17.20
CA TRP A 56 -9.63 7.31 17.09
C TRP A 56 -10.00 5.90 16.63
N VAL A 57 -11.15 5.36 17.06
CA VAL A 57 -11.65 4.03 16.65
C VAL A 57 -11.87 3.99 15.14
N TRP A 58 -12.47 5.04 14.58
CA TRP A 58 -12.67 5.18 13.14
C TRP A 58 -11.34 5.23 12.38
N HIS A 59 -10.37 6.03 12.87
CA HIS A 59 -9.04 6.08 12.27
C HIS A 59 -8.33 4.72 12.31
N GLN A 60 -8.50 3.96 13.39
CA GLN A 60 -7.87 2.67 13.56
C GLN A 60 -8.52 1.56 12.73
N LEU A 61 -9.85 1.56 12.61
CA LEU A 61 -10.60 0.70 11.67
C LEU A 61 -10.22 1.00 10.22
N LYS A 62 -10.09 2.28 9.87
CA LYS A 62 -9.62 2.67 8.54
C LYS A 62 -8.18 2.29 8.29
N SER A 63 -7.30 2.43 9.28
CA SER A 63 -5.90 2.01 9.14
C SER A 63 -5.78 0.50 8.93
N GLN A 64 -6.62 -0.31 9.60
CA GLN A 64 -6.69 -1.77 9.37
C GLN A 64 -7.20 -2.12 7.97
N GLN A 65 -8.17 -1.37 7.43
CA GLN A 65 -8.69 -1.57 6.07
C GLN A 65 -7.79 -0.97 4.98
N GLN A 66 -7.06 0.12 5.26
CA GLN A 66 -6.14 0.77 4.33
C GLN A 66 -4.86 -0.03 4.09
N THR A 67 -4.53 -1.01 4.95
CA THR A 67 -3.51 -2.02 4.61
C THR A 67 -3.86 -2.85 3.37
N GLN A 68 -5.11 -2.81 2.88
CA GLN A 68 -5.52 -3.41 1.60
C GLN A 68 -5.62 -2.39 0.45
N GLN A 69 -5.26 -1.12 0.67
CA GLN A 69 -5.22 -0.05 -0.33
C GLN A 69 -3.84 0.64 -0.36
N VAL A 70 -2.77 -0.12 -0.10
CA VAL A 70 -1.41 0.26 -0.47
C VAL A 70 -0.98 -0.67 -1.58
N SER A 71 -0.81 -0.11 -2.77
CA SER A 71 -0.04 -0.61 -3.91
C SER A 71 0.22 -2.10 -3.89
N GLN A 72 -0.65 -2.90 -4.53
CA GLN A 72 -0.14 -4.15 -5.10
C GLN A 72 1.11 -3.76 -5.89
N PRO A 73 2.24 -4.50 -5.80
CA PRO A 73 3.31 -4.31 -6.75
C PRO A 73 2.63 -4.45 -8.11
N LEU A 74 2.57 -3.33 -8.84
CA LEU A 74 2.07 -3.35 -10.20
C LEU A 74 2.92 -4.42 -10.88
N SER A 75 2.28 -5.38 -11.54
CA SER A 75 3.06 -6.32 -12.32
C SER A 75 3.89 -5.53 -13.32
N GLN A 76 5.09 -6.02 -13.66
CA GLN A 76 5.95 -5.38 -14.67
C GLN A 76 5.17 -5.00 -15.95
N LEU A 77 4.16 -5.82 -16.30
CA LEU A 77 3.20 -5.54 -17.37
C LEU A 77 2.37 -4.27 -17.11
N GLN A 78 1.70 -4.16 -15.96
CA GLN A 78 0.89 -3.00 -15.61
C GLN A 78 1.73 -1.73 -15.49
N GLU A 79 2.94 -1.81 -14.95
CA GLU A 79 3.88 -0.68 -14.90
C GLU A 79 4.26 -0.22 -16.30
N SER A 80 4.61 -1.17 -17.17
CA SER A 80 4.98 -0.87 -18.56
C SER A 80 3.82 -0.27 -19.35
N LEU A 81 2.60 -0.79 -19.19
CA LEU A 81 1.39 -0.26 -19.80
C LEU A 81 1.08 1.15 -19.33
N ASN A 82 1.13 1.40 -18.02
CA ASN A 82 0.93 2.73 -17.44
C ASN A 82 2.00 3.72 -17.93
N LEU A 83 3.25 3.29 -18.00
CA LEU A 83 4.36 4.11 -18.45
C LEU A 83 4.21 4.48 -19.93
N LEU A 84 3.70 3.59 -20.79
CA LEU A 84 3.43 3.90 -22.19
C LEU A 84 2.00 4.42 -22.45
N LYS A 85 1.16 4.54 -21.41
CA LYS A 85 -0.26 4.90 -21.50
C LYS A 85 -1.01 4.02 -22.52
N LEU A 86 -0.83 2.71 -22.41
CA LEU A 86 -1.48 1.69 -23.24
C LEU A 86 -2.43 0.85 -22.38
N ASP A 87 -3.43 0.26 -23.03
CA ASP A 87 -4.38 -0.68 -22.44
C ASP A 87 -4.39 -1.98 -23.26
N ILE A 88 -4.89 -3.09 -22.70
CA ILE A 88 -4.94 -4.39 -23.40
C ILE A 88 -6.32 -4.56 -24.06
N PRO A 89 -6.40 -5.01 -25.33
CA PRO A 89 -5.29 -5.36 -26.22
C PRO A 89 -4.70 -4.12 -26.91
N PHE A 90 -3.39 -4.16 -27.18
CA PHE A 90 -2.69 -3.14 -27.97
C PHE A 90 -1.91 -3.77 -29.12
N THR A 91 -1.74 -3.02 -30.21
CA THR A 91 -0.95 -3.45 -31.37
C THR A 91 0.51 -2.99 -31.30
N LEU A 92 1.37 -3.62 -32.10
CA LEU A 92 2.78 -3.19 -32.26
C LEU A 92 2.88 -1.74 -32.75
N GLU A 93 1.95 -1.30 -33.59
CA GLU A 93 1.91 0.06 -34.12
C GLU A 93 1.57 1.08 -33.03
N GLU A 94 0.59 0.77 -32.19
CA GLU A 94 0.21 1.59 -31.02
C GLU A 94 1.36 1.67 -30.02
N LEU A 95 2.03 0.56 -29.75
CA LEU A 95 3.20 0.51 -28.87
C LEU A 95 4.31 1.44 -29.36
N LYS A 96 4.66 1.36 -30.65
CA LYS A 96 5.69 2.23 -31.27
C LYS A 96 5.29 3.70 -31.26
N ARG A 97 4.01 4.00 -31.51
CA ARG A 97 3.49 5.38 -31.51
C ARG A 97 3.57 6.00 -30.12
N SER A 98 3.13 5.27 -29.09
CA SER A 98 3.18 5.72 -27.70
C SER A 98 4.63 5.90 -27.22
N TYR A 99 5.52 4.97 -27.56
CA TYR A 99 6.95 5.08 -27.24
C TYR A 99 7.57 6.34 -27.83
N ARG A 100 7.37 6.62 -29.12
CA ARG A 100 7.91 7.84 -29.78
C ARG A 100 7.42 9.12 -29.11
N THR A 101 6.13 9.17 -28.77
CA THR A 101 5.52 10.33 -28.12
C THR A 101 6.12 10.57 -26.73
N LYS A 102 6.28 9.50 -25.94
CA LYS A 102 6.88 9.55 -24.60
C LYS A 102 8.38 9.84 -24.64
N ALA A 103 9.10 9.29 -25.62
CA ALA A 103 10.54 9.48 -25.78
C ALA A 103 10.90 10.94 -26.05
N LEU A 104 10.07 11.66 -26.81
CA LEU A 104 10.21 13.10 -27.02
C LEU A 104 9.96 13.87 -25.71
N GLN A 105 8.89 13.55 -24.98
CA GLN A 105 8.53 14.23 -23.73
C GLN A 105 9.53 14.01 -22.58
N LEU A 106 10.14 12.83 -22.52
CA LEU A 106 11.07 12.42 -21.46
C LEU A 106 12.54 12.62 -21.87
N HIS A 107 12.82 13.22 -23.04
CA HIS A 107 14.18 13.44 -23.49
C HIS A 107 14.90 14.42 -22.55
N PRO A 108 16.14 14.13 -22.11
CA PRO A 108 16.88 14.99 -21.18
C PRO A 108 17.06 16.43 -21.70
N ASP A 109 17.30 16.61 -23.01
CA ASP A 109 17.39 17.95 -23.62
C ASP A 109 16.06 18.74 -23.61
N GLN A 110 14.92 18.10 -23.36
CA GLN A 110 13.61 18.75 -23.27
C GLN A 110 13.09 18.85 -21.83
N GLY A 111 13.95 18.63 -20.84
CA GLY A 111 13.62 18.72 -19.41
C GLY A 111 13.24 17.37 -18.77
N GLY A 112 13.42 16.26 -19.48
CA GLY A 112 13.31 14.91 -18.91
C GLY A 112 14.54 14.48 -18.12
N SER A 113 14.49 13.31 -17.50
CA SER A 113 15.63 12.71 -16.78
C SER A 113 16.12 11.45 -17.49
N HIS A 114 17.44 11.22 -17.46
CA HIS A 114 18.05 10.02 -18.03
C HIS A 114 17.39 8.73 -17.48
N GLU A 115 17.11 8.72 -16.18
CA GLU A 115 16.42 7.61 -15.50
C GLU A 115 15.01 7.35 -16.08
N SER A 116 14.25 8.40 -16.39
CA SER A 116 12.92 8.27 -16.99
C SER A 116 12.99 7.70 -18.42
N PHE A 117 14.04 8.04 -19.16
CA PHE A 117 14.26 7.52 -20.51
C PHE A 117 14.68 6.04 -20.49
N VAL A 118 15.53 5.65 -19.54
CA VAL A 118 15.92 4.25 -19.32
C VAL A 118 14.69 3.40 -18.99
N ALA A 119 13.88 3.84 -18.02
CA ALA A 119 12.65 3.15 -17.64
C ALA A 119 11.66 2.99 -18.82
N LEU A 120 11.52 4.03 -19.65
CA LEU A 120 10.70 3.96 -20.87
C LEU A 120 11.20 2.91 -21.85
N ASN A 121 12.52 2.81 -22.03
CA ASN A 121 13.13 1.84 -22.94
C ASN A 121 12.97 0.40 -22.44
N GLU A 122 13.11 0.19 -21.13
CA GLU A 122 12.88 -1.12 -20.50
C GLU A 122 11.44 -1.57 -20.63
N ALA A 123 10.47 -0.69 -20.37
CA ALA A 123 9.05 -0.97 -20.55
C ALA A 123 8.70 -1.29 -22.01
N TYR A 124 9.27 -0.57 -22.98
CA TYR A 124 9.09 -0.86 -24.40
C TYR A 124 9.62 -2.27 -24.77
N LYS A 125 10.83 -2.62 -24.34
CA LYS A 125 11.41 -3.96 -24.58
C LYS A 125 10.54 -5.06 -23.99
N TYR A 126 10.04 -4.86 -22.77
CA TYR A 126 9.15 -5.80 -22.10
C TYR A 126 7.84 -6.00 -22.89
N LEU A 127 7.15 -4.94 -23.29
CA LEU A 127 5.89 -5.04 -24.04
C LEU A 127 6.07 -5.61 -25.45
N ILE A 128 7.21 -5.37 -26.10
CA ILE A 128 7.57 -6.04 -27.37
C ILE A 128 7.69 -7.55 -27.17
N ASN A 129 8.38 -7.98 -26.11
CA ASN A 129 8.51 -9.41 -25.81
C ASN A 129 7.15 -10.03 -25.45
N TYR A 130 6.33 -9.32 -24.66
CA TYR A 130 4.96 -9.73 -24.33
C TYR A 130 4.11 -9.96 -25.60
N LEU A 131 4.14 -9.04 -26.57
CA LEU A 131 3.45 -9.22 -27.86
C LEU A 131 3.99 -10.39 -28.68
N HIS A 132 5.28 -10.72 -28.55
CA HIS A 132 5.87 -11.86 -29.25
C HIS A 132 5.45 -13.19 -28.62
N VAL A 133 5.35 -13.26 -27.29
CA VAL A 133 4.95 -14.46 -26.55
C VAL A 133 3.45 -14.72 -26.69
N GLU A 134 2.62 -13.69 -26.60
CA GLU A 134 1.15 -13.80 -26.73
C GLU A 134 0.68 -13.82 -28.20
N GLY A 135 1.60 -13.74 -29.16
CA GLY A 135 1.33 -13.50 -30.58
C GLY A 135 1.90 -14.54 -31.55
N VAL A 136 1.96 -15.82 -31.15
CA VAL A 136 2.12 -16.96 -32.08
C VAL A 136 1.39 -18.21 -31.56
N ALA A 137 0.10 -18.26 -31.85
CA ALA A 137 -0.67 -19.48 -32.14
C ALA A 137 -1.83 -19.12 -33.08
#